data_AF-A0A484X4E3-F1
#
_entry.id   AF-A0A484X4E3-F1
#
_cell.length_a   1.000
_cell.length_b   1.000
_cell.length_c   1.000
_cell.angle_alpha   90.00
_cell.angle_beta   90.00
_cell.angle_gamma   90.00
#
_symmetry.space_group_name_H-M   'P 1'
#
loop_
_entity.id
_entity.type
_entity.pdbx_description
1 polymer ?
#
loop_
_entity_poly.entity_id
_entity_poly.type
_entity_poly.pdbx_seq_one_letter_code
_entity_poly.pdbx_strand_id
1 'polypeptide(L)'
;MPSTIADVAQEKGALLQRRGVEWNYSVTDHDWTFSDAHGTLENLPLPLVPQPNAATALAALRASGLEVSENAIRDGIASAICRDVSRL
;
A
#
# COMPACT_ATOMS: atom_id res chain seq x y z
N MET A 1 -5.43 -0.59 -29.19
CA MET A 1 -5.39 -0.13 -27.79
C MET A 1 -4.94 -1.29 -26.93
N PRO A 2 -4.06 -1.09 -25.94
CA PRO A 2 -3.69 -2.16 -25.02
C PRO A 2 -4.93 -2.65 -24.28
N SER A 3 -5.06 -3.97 -24.17
CA SER A 3 -6.23 -4.63 -23.58
C SER A 3 -6.21 -4.63 -22.05
N THR A 4 -5.02 -4.52 -21.45
CA THR A 4 -4.83 -4.61 -20.00
C THR A 4 -3.77 -3.62 -19.49
N ILE A 5 -3.80 -3.37 -18.18
CA ILE A 5 -2.76 -2.61 -17.48
C ILE A 5 -1.39 -3.30 -17.61
N ALA A 6 -1.36 -4.64 -17.68
CA ALA A 6 -0.13 -5.39 -17.88
C ALA A 6 0.50 -5.14 -19.26
N ASP A 7 -0.33 -5.08 -20.31
CA ASP A 7 0.14 -4.78 -21.67
C ASP A 7 0.76 -3.37 -21.72
N VAL A 8 0.12 -2.39 -21.09
CA VAL A 8 0.66 -1.01 -21.00
C VAL A 8 1.97 -1.00 -20.23
N ALA A 9 2.05 -1.68 -19.08
CA ALA A 9 3.26 -1.71 -18.27
C ALA A 9 4.42 -2.35 -19.04
N GLN A 10 4.17 -3.46 -19.74
CA GLN A 10 5.15 -4.11 -20.60
C GLN A 10 5.59 -3.21 -21.75
N GLU A 11 4.65 -2.55 -22.44
CA GLU A 11 4.96 -1.61 -23.52
C GLU A 11 5.87 -0.47 -23.06
N LYS A 12 5.68 0.02 -21.83
CA LYS A 12 6.48 1.10 -21.24
C LYS A 12 7.72 0.63 -20.50
N GLY A 13 7.95 -0.68 -20.38
CA GLY A 13 9.03 -1.23 -19.56
C GLY A 13 8.90 -0.91 -18.06
N ALA A 14 7.67 -0.65 -17.60
CA ALA A 14 7.40 -0.30 -16.20
C ALA A 14 7.36 -1.55 -15.32
N LEU A 15 7.85 -1.41 -14.07
CA LEU A 15 7.77 -2.45 -13.07
C LEU A 15 6.36 -2.51 -12.48
N LEU A 16 5.56 -3.44 -12.97
CA LEU A 16 4.19 -3.62 -12.51
C LEU A 16 4.14 -4.36 -11.17
N GLN A 17 3.55 -3.74 -10.14
CA GLN A 17 3.35 -4.33 -8.82
C GLN A 17 1.87 -4.33 -8.43
N ARG A 18 1.28 -5.51 -8.32
CA ARG A 18 -0.16 -5.72 -8.13
C ARG A 18 -0.47 -6.43 -6.83
N ARG A 19 -1.61 -6.06 -6.27
CA ARG A 19 -2.22 -6.78 -5.16
C ARG A 19 -2.55 -8.22 -5.56
N GLY A 20 -2.22 -9.17 -4.68
CA GLY A 20 -2.46 -10.60 -4.86
C GLY A 20 -1.42 -11.29 -5.75
N VAL A 21 -0.41 -10.56 -6.25
CA VAL A 21 0.71 -11.14 -7.01
C VAL A 21 2.04 -10.72 -6.39
N GLU A 22 2.41 -9.44 -6.52
CA GLU A 22 3.69 -8.93 -6.01
C GLU A 22 3.62 -8.49 -4.54
N TRP A 23 2.43 -8.07 -4.08
CA TRP A 23 2.19 -7.71 -2.68
C TRP A 23 0.76 -8.07 -2.27
N ASN A 24 0.51 -8.22 -0.98
CA ASN A 24 -0.83 -8.44 -0.45
C ASN A 24 -0.99 -7.90 0.97
N TYR A 25 -2.23 -7.86 1.46
CA TYR A 25 -2.52 -7.53 2.84
C TYR A 25 -3.71 -8.32 3.38
N SER A 26 -3.72 -8.55 4.68
CA SER A 26 -4.82 -9.11 5.46
C SER A 26 -5.19 -8.16 6.60
N VAL A 27 -6.44 -8.21 7.04
CA VAL A 27 -6.99 -7.30 8.05
C VAL A 27 -7.67 -8.14 9.12
N THR A 28 -7.48 -7.76 10.37
CA THR A 28 -8.20 -8.28 11.54
C THR A 28 -9.06 -7.18 12.14
N ASP A 29 -9.74 -7.47 13.24
CA ASP A 29 -10.53 -6.45 13.96
C ASP A 29 -9.67 -5.38 14.66
N HIS A 30 -8.37 -5.62 14.81
CA HIS A 30 -7.49 -4.78 15.63
C HIS A 30 -6.27 -4.23 14.86
N ASP A 31 -5.86 -4.93 13.81
CA ASP A 31 -4.66 -4.63 13.07
C ASP A 31 -4.76 -5.12 11.62
N TRP A 32 -3.68 -4.92 10.89
CA TRP A 32 -3.52 -5.51 9.57
C TRP A 32 -2.06 -5.87 9.33
N THR A 33 -1.86 -6.75 8.34
CA THR A 33 -0.54 -7.23 7.93
C THR A 33 -0.36 -6.96 6.46
N PHE A 34 0.84 -6.50 6.09
CA PHE A 34 1.25 -6.26 4.71
C PHE A 34 2.43 -7.15 4.36
N SER A 35 2.42 -7.77 3.19
CA SER A 35 3.50 -8.63 2.69
C SER A 35 3.87 -8.28 1.25
N ASP A 36 5.17 -8.19 0.98
CA ASP A 36 5.77 -8.03 -0.35
C ASP A 36 7.09 -8.81 -0.47
N ALA A 37 7.80 -8.62 -1.59
CA ALA A 37 9.11 -9.24 -1.83
C ALA A 37 10.20 -8.81 -0.83
N HIS A 38 10.01 -7.70 -0.11
CA HIS A 38 10.94 -7.19 0.89
C HIS A 38 10.61 -7.68 2.31
N GLY A 39 9.57 -8.51 2.48
CA GLY A 39 9.17 -9.12 3.74
C GLY A 39 7.76 -8.75 4.18
N THR A 40 7.48 -8.97 5.46
CA THR A 40 6.16 -8.78 6.06
C THR A 40 6.22 -7.76 7.19
N LEU A 41 5.25 -6.86 7.22
CA LEU A 41 4.99 -5.93 8.31
C LEU A 41 3.71 -6.36 9.02
N GLU A 42 3.84 -6.84 10.25
CA GLU A 42 2.74 -7.35 11.07
C GLU A 42 2.25 -6.30 12.08
N ASN A 43 1.03 -6.50 12.58
CA ASN A 43 0.44 -5.68 13.65
C ASN A 43 0.45 -4.18 13.29
N LEU A 44 0.17 -3.83 12.03
CA LEU A 44 0.09 -2.45 11.60
C LEU A 44 -1.19 -1.82 12.18
N PRO A 45 -1.14 -0.54 12.61
CA PRO A 45 -2.32 0.14 13.13
C PRO A 45 -3.39 0.27 12.05
N LEU A 46 -4.66 0.12 12.43
CA LEU A 46 -5.77 0.32 11.50
C LEU A 46 -5.78 1.77 10.99
N PRO A 47 -5.78 1.98 9.66
CA PRO A 47 -5.77 3.31 9.08
C PRO A 47 -7.11 4.02 9.27
N LEU A 48 -7.08 5.36 9.32
CA LEU A 48 -8.28 6.20 9.28
C LEU A 48 -8.71 6.55 7.84
N VAL A 49 -7.97 6.07 6.86
CA VAL A 49 -8.32 6.09 5.43
C VAL A 49 -8.84 4.71 5.00
N PRO A 50 -9.52 4.58 3.84
CA PRO A 50 -9.92 3.28 3.33
C PRO A 50 -8.73 2.31 3.27
N GLN A 51 -8.88 1.14 3.88
CA GLN A 51 -7.83 0.12 4.00
C GLN A 51 -7.09 -0.19 2.68
N PRO A 52 -7.78 -0.37 1.53
CA PRO A 52 -7.09 -0.64 0.27
C PRO A 52 -6.11 0.47 -0.13
N ASN A 53 -6.44 1.72 0.19
CA ASN A 53 -5.60 2.87 -0.16
C ASN A 53 -4.35 2.93 0.73
N ALA A 54 -4.47 2.63 2.02
CA ALA A 54 -3.33 2.52 2.92
C ALA A 54 -2.35 1.42 2.44
N ALA A 55 -2.87 0.27 2.03
CA ALA A 55 -2.06 -0.82 1.49
C ALA A 55 -1.36 -0.44 0.17
N THR A 56 -2.07 0.23 -0.75
CA THR A 56 -1.45 0.71 -2.00
C THR A 56 -0.38 1.77 -1.74
N ALA A 57 -0.59 2.70 -0.81
CA ALA A 57 0.42 3.69 -0.44
C ALA A 57 1.66 3.03 0.16
N LEU A 58 1.49 2.04 1.03
CA LEU A 58 2.60 1.27 1.61
C LEU A 58 3.37 0.47 0.54
N ALA A 59 2.67 -0.17 -0.40
CA ALA A 59 3.30 -0.87 -1.52
C ALA A 59 4.13 0.08 -2.39
N ALA A 60 3.59 1.25 -2.74
CA ALA A 60 4.32 2.26 -3.50
C ALA A 60 5.54 2.80 -2.74
N LEU A 61 5.40 3.02 -1.42
CA LEU A 61 6.49 3.50 -0.57
C LEU A 61 7.64 2.48 -0.53
N ARG A 62 7.34 1.20 -0.32
CA ARG A 62 8.37 0.14 -0.30
C ARG A 62 8.99 -0.10 -1.67
N ALA A 63 8.20 0.02 -2.74
CA ALA A 63 8.68 -0.04 -4.12
C ALA A 63 9.58 1.14 -4.53
N SER A 64 9.46 2.29 -3.86
CA SER A 64 10.20 3.51 -4.22
C SER A 64 11.70 3.44 -3.94
N GLY A 65 12.14 2.50 -3.10
CA GLY A 65 13.53 2.40 -2.65
C GLY A 65 13.95 3.48 -1.65
N LEU A 66 13.02 4.31 -1.16
CA LEU A 66 13.28 5.25 -0.08
C LEU A 66 13.58 4.51 1.22
N GLU A 67 14.59 4.97 1.94
CA GLU A 67 14.94 4.45 3.27
C GLU A 67 13.95 4.98 4.31
N VAL A 68 12.82 4.30 4.45
CA VAL A 68 11.80 4.63 5.45
C VAL A 68 11.84 3.59 6.57
N SER A 69 12.08 4.05 7.79
CA SER A 69 12.04 3.18 8.97
C SER A 69 10.63 2.63 9.20
N GLU A 70 10.54 1.43 9.78
CA GLU A 70 9.26 0.83 10.14
C GLU A 70 8.45 1.70 11.10
N ASN A 71 9.11 2.38 12.04
CA ASN A 71 8.45 3.32 12.96
C ASN A 71 7.78 4.47 12.19
N ALA A 72 8.48 5.05 11.21
CA ALA A 72 7.90 6.12 10.38
C ALA A 72 6.69 5.62 9.56
N ILE A 73 6.70 4.36 9.10
CA ILE A 73 5.55 3.74 8.43
C ILE A 73 4.36 3.63 9.40
N ARG A 74 4.60 3.11 10.61
CA ARG A 74 3.56 2.93 11.64
C ARG A 74 2.95 4.27 12.06
N ASP A 75 3.80 5.26 12.33
CA ASP A 75 3.38 6.61 12.70
C ASP A 75 2.59 7.28 11.56
N GLY A 76 3.05 7.11 10.32
CA GLY A 76 2.38 7.63 9.13
C GLY A 76 0.99 7.04 8.91
N ILE A 77 0.85 5.71 9.04
CA ILE A 77 -0.45 5.03 8.91
C ILE A 77 -1.40 5.46 10.04
N ALA A 78 -0.91 5.56 11.27
CA ALA A 78 -1.72 5.95 12.42
C ALA A 78 -2.19 7.41 12.38
N SER A 79 -1.37 8.31 11.80
CA SER A 79 -1.68 9.74 11.70
C SER A 79 -2.34 10.16 10.37
N ALA A 80 -2.40 9.27 9.38
CA ALA A 80 -3.06 9.53 8.11
C ALA A 80 -4.57 9.67 8.29
N ILE A 81 -5.06 10.91 8.33
CA ILE A 81 -6.48 11.23 8.44
C ILE A 81 -7.06 11.45 7.04
N CYS A 82 -8.11 10.71 6.70
CA CYS A 82 -9.00 11.10 5.61
C CYS A 82 -9.78 12.34 6.08
N ARG A 83 -9.52 13.52 5.52
CA ARG A 83 -10.44 14.65 5.73
C ARG A 83 -11.75 14.29 5.06
N ASP A 84 -12.78 14.14 5.87
CA ASP A 84 -14.16 13.95 5.41
C ASP A 84 -14.54 15.11 4.47
N VAL A 85 -14.77 14.80 3.20
CA VAL A 85 -15.19 15.78 2.17
C VAL A 85 -16.68 16.10 2.30
N SER A 86 -17.37 15.56 3.31
CA SER A 86 -18.80 15.81 3.57
C SER A 86 -19.09 17.15 4.27
N ARG A 87 -18.12 18.05 4.34
CA ARG A 87 -18.31 19.46 4.75
C ARG A 87 -17.84 20.41 3.65
N LEU A 88 -18.51 20.39 2.51
CA LEU A 88 -18.59 21.49 1.54
C LEU A 88 -20.02 21.58 1.01
#